data_AF-S4PIV8-F1
#
_entry.id   AF-S4PIV8-F1
#
_cell.length_a   1.000
_cell.length_b   1.000
_cell.length_c   1.000
_cell.angle_alpha   90.00
_cell.angle_beta   90.00
_cell.angle_gamma   90.00
#
_symmetry.space_group_name_H-M   'P 1'
#
loop_
_entity.id
_entity.type
_entity.pdbx_description
1 polymer ?
#
loop_
_entity_poly.entity_id
_entity_poly.type
_entity_poly.pdbx_seq_one_letter_code
_entity_poly.pdbx_strand_id
1 'polypeptide(L)'
;EAAVRRYEDRIDRVETRITAHLRDQLGTAKNANEMFRIFSRFNALFVRPHIRGAIREYQTQLIQRVKDDIEALHEKFKVQYPQSKCSRL
;
A
#
# COMPACT_ATOMS: atom_id res chain seq x y z
N GLU A 1 -26.79 23.71 -9.48
CA GLU A 1 -26.36 22.46 -10.14
C GLU A 1 -25.12 22.62 -11.03
N ALA A 2 -25.09 23.56 -11.99
CA ALA A 2 -23.94 23.72 -12.90
C ALA A 2 -22.59 23.99 -12.19
N ALA A 3 -22.59 24.77 -11.11
CA ALA A 3 -21.37 25.05 -10.33
C ALA A 3 -20.86 23.82 -9.55
N VAL A 4 -21.76 22.97 -9.07
CA VAL A 4 -21.43 21.73 -8.36
C VAL A 4 -20.78 20.74 -9.34
N ARG A 5 -21.40 20.53 -10.51
CA ARG A 5 -20.83 19.67 -11.55
C ARG A 5 -19.44 20.12 -11.99
N ARG A 6 -19.24 21.42 -12.21
CA ARG A 6 -17.92 21.97 -12.58
C ARG A 6 -16.87 21.76 -11.47
N TYR A 7 -17.28 21.77 -10.21
CA TYR A 7 -16.40 21.46 -9.10
C TYR A 7 -16.05 19.98 -9.05
N GLU A 8 -17.04 19.09 -9.19
CA GLU A 8 -16.85 17.64 -9.28
C GLU A 8 -15.91 17.27 -10.43
N ASP A 9 -16.13 17.79 -11.63
CA ASP A 9 -15.24 17.57 -12.79
C ASP A 9 -13.79 17.99 -12.52
N ARG A 10 -13.60 19.05 -11.72
CA ARG A 10 -12.27 19.56 -11.37
C ARG A 10 -11.62 18.68 -10.30
N ILE A 11 -12.40 18.16 -9.36
CA ILE A 11 -11.96 17.18 -8.37
C ILE A 11 -11.55 15.88 -9.06
N ASP A 12 -12.33 15.36 -10.01
CA ASP A 12 -12.01 14.12 -10.73
C ASP A 12 -10.67 14.20 -11.47
N ARG A 13 -10.38 15.35 -12.10
CA ARG A 13 -9.06 15.59 -12.72
C ARG A 13 -7.92 15.56 -11.70
N VAL A 14 -8.15 16.08 -10.50
CA VAL A 14 -7.16 16.04 -9.41
C VAL A 14 -7.01 14.62 -8.89
N GLU A 15 -8.09 13.88 -8.68
CA GLU A 15 -8.07 12.48 -8.26
C GLU A 15 -7.33 11.59 -9.27
N THR A 16 -7.52 11.84 -10.56
CA THR A 16 -6.80 11.14 -11.63
C THR A 16 -5.29 11.38 -11.56
N ARG A 17 -4.87 12.63 -11.30
CA ARG A 17 -3.45 12.97 -11.12
C ARG A 17 -2.85 12.36 -9.87
N ILE A 18 -3.59 12.39 -8.75
CA ILE A 18 -3.16 11.75 -7.50
C ILE A 18 -3.00 10.25 -7.71
N THR A 19 -3.95 9.63 -8.41
CA THR A 19 -3.92 8.20 -8.75
C THR A 19 -2.71 7.83 -9.58
N ALA A 20 -2.39 8.62 -10.62
CA ALA A 20 -1.19 8.41 -11.42
C ALA A 20 0.08 8.49 -10.57
N HIS A 21 0.18 9.53 -9.72
CA HIS A 21 1.33 9.68 -8.83
C HIS A 21 1.48 8.54 -7.82
N LEU A 22 0.37 8.05 -7.27
CA LEU A 22 0.35 6.91 -6.37
C LEU A 22 0.79 5.62 -7.08
N ARG A 23 0.38 5.41 -8.34
CA ARG A 23 0.82 4.28 -9.16
C ARG A 23 2.31 4.32 -9.44
N ASP A 24 2.84 5.50 -9.81
CA ASP A 24 4.27 5.66 -10.08
C ASP A 24 5.10 5.34 -8.82
N GLN A 25 4.69 5.85 -7.65
CA GLN A 25 5.38 5.55 -6.39
C GLN A 25 5.30 4.07 -6.03
N LEU A 26 4.13 3.45 -6.16
CA LEU A 26 3.96 2.02 -5.89
C LEU A 26 4.72 1.12 -6.87
N GLY A 27 4.87 1.55 -8.14
CA GLY A 27 5.69 0.86 -9.13
C GLY A 27 7.18 0.83 -8.78
N THR A 28 7.66 1.81 -8.02
CA THR A 28 9.06 1.85 -7.56
C THR A 28 9.30 1.12 -6.23
N ALA A 29 8.26 0.82 -5.47
CA ALA A 29 8.37 0.16 -4.17
C ALA A 29 8.70 -1.33 -4.32
N LYS A 30 9.78 -1.78 -3.68
CA LYS A 30 10.26 -3.17 -3.75
C LYS A 30 9.79 -4.00 -2.56
N ASN A 31 9.54 -3.34 -1.42
CA ASN A 31 9.28 -4.02 -0.15
C ASN A 31 7.89 -3.64 0.41
N ALA A 32 7.29 -4.53 1.21
CA ALA A 32 6.01 -4.28 1.87
C ALA A 32 6.05 -2.99 2.70
N ASN A 33 7.15 -2.75 3.43
CA ASN A 33 7.35 -1.55 4.24
C ASN A 33 7.33 -0.25 3.43
N GLU A 34 7.88 -0.24 2.21
CA GLU A 34 7.87 0.93 1.34
C GLU A 34 6.46 1.20 0.82
N MET A 35 5.76 0.16 0.40
CA MET A 35 4.35 0.26 0.01
C MET A 35 3.51 0.79 1.17
N PHE A 36 3.69 0.29 2.40
CA PHE A 36 2.97 0.80 3.58
C PHE A 36 3.24 2.27 3.84
N ARG A 37 4.48 2.74 3.71
CA ARG A 37 4.82 4.16 3.86
C ARG A 37 4.10 5.02 2.83
N ILE A 38 4.01 4.57 1.59
CA ILE A 38 3.28 5.25 0.52
C ILE A 38 1.79 5.27 0.87
N PHE A 39 1.18 4.11 1.15
CA PHE A 39 -0.25 4.04 1.49
C PHE A 39 -0.63 4.90 2.70
N SER A 40 0.23 4.94 3.73
CA SER A 40 -0.02 5.75 4.93
C SER A 40 -0.14 7.24 4.61
N ARG A 41 0.61 7.75 3.64
CA ARG A 41 0.54 9.15 3.19
C ARG A 41 -0.79 9.48 2.51
N PHE A 42 -1.40 8.52 1.84
CA PHE A 42 -2.64 8.70 1.07
C PHE A 42 -3.89 8.23 1.81
N ASN A 43 -3.78 7.74 3.04
CA ASN A 43 -4.89 7.11 3.79
C ASN A 43 -6.16 7.96 3.85
N ALA A 44 -6.02 9.27 4.07
CA ALA A 44 -7.15 10.19 4.12
C ALA A 44 -7.94 10.29 2.79
N LEU A 45 -7.33 9.89 1.67
CA LEU A 45 -7.92 9.95 0.33
C LEU A 45 -8.60 8.64 -0.08
N PHE A 46 -8.52 7.57 0.72
CA PHE A 46 -9.09 6.25 0.38
C PHE A 46 -10.62 6.19 0.42
N VAL A 47 -11.25 7.26 0.93
CA VAL A 47 -12.70 7.46 0.86
C VAL A 47 -13.16 7.92 -0.53
N ARG A 48 -12.24 8.41 -1.37
CA ARG A 48 -12.55 8.90 -2.72
C ARG A 48 -12.70 7.73 -3.69
N PRO A 49 -13.79 7.67 -4.47
CA PRO A 49 -14.14 6.50 -5.28
C PRO A 49 -13.09 6.17 -6.35
N HIS A 50 -12.54 7.16 -7.05
CA HIS A 50 -11.56 6.92 -8.11
C HIS A 50 -10.21 6.44 -7.54
N ILE A 51 -9.76 7.07 -6.46
CA ILE A 51 -8.52 6.69 -5.77
C ILE A 51 -8.65 5.28 -5.17
N ARG A 52 -9.79 4.97 -4.53
CA ARG A 52 -10.09 3.63 -4.00
C ARG A 52 -10.04 2.55 -5.07
N GLY A 53 -10.62 2.82 -6.25
CA GLY A 53 -10.60 1.88 -7.37
C GLY A 53 -9.17 1.53 -7.81
N ALA A 54 -8.31 2.54 -7.91
CA ALA A 54 -6.92 2.33 -8.34
C ALA A 54 -6.04 1.63 -7.29
N ILE A 55 -6.36 1.79 -6.00
CA ILE A 55 -5.61 1.16 -4.91
C ILE A 55 -5.91 -0.33 -4.77
N ARG A 56 -7.13 -0.75 -5.12
CA ARG A 56 -7.60 -2.13 -4.90
C ARG A 56 -6.67 -3.19 -5.50
N GLU A 57 -6.11 -2.91 -6.68
CA GLU A 57 -5.15 -3.79 -7.36
C GLU A 57 -3.87 -4.00 -6.53
N TYR A 58 -3.32 -2.92 -5.98
CA TYR A 58 -2.10 -2.95 -5.17
C TYR A 58 -2.34 -3.46 -3.75
N GLN A 59 -3.57 -3.37 -3.22
CA GLN A 59 -3.92 -3.97 -1.93
C GLN A 59 -3.74 -5.49 -1.94
N THR A 60 -4.13 -6.16 -3.02
CA THR A 60 -3.93 -7.62 -3.15
C THR A 60 -2.44 -7.96 -3.09
N GLN A 61 -1.60 -7.19 -3.79
CA GLN A 61 -0.15 -7.38 -3.77
C GLN A 61 0.45 -7.11 -2.39
N LEU A 62 -0.01 -6.06 -1.71
CA LEU A 62 0.43 -5.74 -0.35
C LEU A 62 0.06 -6.84 0.63
N ILE A 63 -1.18 -7.34 0.58
CA ILE A 63 -1.66 -8.44 1.43
C ILE A 63 -0.80 -9.68 1.21
N GLN A 64 -0.48 -10.02 -0.05
CA GLN A 64 0.38 -11.17 -0.33
C GLN A 64 1.78 -10.99 0.27
N ARG A 65 2.43 -9.85 0.03
CA ARG A 65 3.75 -9.57 0.62
C ARG A 65 3.74 -9.64 2.16
N VAL A 66 2.68 -9.15 2.79
CA VAL A 66 2.52 -9.23 4.26
C VAL A 66 2.32 -10.65 4.74
N LYS A 67 1.60 -11.50 3.99
CA LYS A 67 1.49 -12.93 4.29
C LYS A 67 2.86 -13.61 4.22
N ASP A 68 3.62 -13.33 3.16
CA ASP A 68 4.96 -13.89 2.98
C ASP A 68 5.89 -13.46 4.15
N ASP A 69 5.80 -12.20 4.59
CA ASP A 69 6.53 -11.69 5.76
C ASP A 69 6.10 -12.39 7.07
N ILE A 70 4.81 -12.67 7.26
CA ILE A 70 4.28 -13.43 8.41
C ILE A 70 4.76 -14.89 8.37
N GLU A 71 4.75 -15.52 7.19
CA GLU A 71 5.28 -16.88 7.02
C GLU A 71 6.77 -16.95 7.34
N ALA A 72 7.55 -15.96 6.88
CA ALA A 72 8.97 -15.85 7.23
C ALA A 72 9.19 -15.68 8.74
N LEU A 73 8.31 -14.95 9.42
CA LEU A 73 8.34 -14.84 10.89
C LEU A 73 7.98 -16.17 11.57
N HIS A 74 6.99 -16.90 11.07
CA HIS A 74 6.67 -18.24 11.57
C HIS A 74 7.82 -19.23 11.39
N GLU A 75 8.49 -19.24 10.24
CA GLU A 75 9.65 -20.11 10.02
C GLU A 75 10.80 -19.77 10.97
N LYS A 76 11.06 -18.48 11.20
CA LYS A 76 12.04 -18.05 12.22
C LYS A 76 11.66 -18.50 13.63
N PHE A 77 10.38 -18.54 13.95
CA PHE A 77 9.91 -19.00 15.26
C PHE A 77 10.04 -20.52 15.43
N LYS A 78 9.78 -21.29 14.36
CA LYS A 78 9.97 -22.75 14.35
C LYS A 78 11.43 -23.15 14.56
N VAL A 79 12.37 -22.38 14.02
CA VAL A 79 13.81 -22.50 14.34
C VAL A 79 13.99 -21.98 15.77
N GLN A 80 13.77 -22.85 16.75
CA GLN A 80 13.81 -22.53 18.17
C GLN A 80 15.01 -21.62 18.49
N TYR A 81 14.80 -20.65 19.38
CA TYR A 81 15.81 -19.67 19.77
C TYR A 81 17.22 -20.26 20.04
N PRO A 82 17.39 -21.43 20.71
CA PRO A 82 18.71 -22.04 20.94
C PRO A 82 19.49 -22.40 19.66
N GLN A 83 18.81 -22.63 18.53
CA GLN A 83 19.44 -22.96 17.24
C GLN A 83 19.63 -21.72 16.34
N SER A 84 19.05 -20.58 16.74
CA SER A 84 19.15 -19.32 16.00
C SER A 84 20.57 -18.75 16.03
N LYS A 85 20.89 -17.82 15.12
CA LYS A 85 22.19 -17.11 15.17
C LYS A 85 22.34 -16.23 16.42
N CYS A 86 21.23 -15.85 17.06
CA CYS A 86 21.23 -15.00 18.26
C CYS A 86 21.53 -15.75 19.56
N SER A 87 21.38 -17.08 19.63
CA SER A 87 21.78 -17.85 20.81
C SER A 87 23.29 -18.06 20.92
N ARG A 88 24.04 -17.75 19.86
CA ARG A 88 25.50 -17.86 19.78
C ARG A 88 26.24 -16.54 20.04
N LEU A 89 25.48 -15.47 20.30
CA LEU A 89 25.98 -14.19 20.82
C LEU A 89 25.91 -14.23 22.35
#